data_AF-A0A1A8Q0A3-F1
#
_entry.id   AF-A0A1A8Q0A3-F1
#
_cell.length_a   1.000
_cell.length_b   1.000
_cell.length_c   1.000
_cell.angle_alpha   90.00
_cell.angle_beta   90.00
_cell.angle_gamma   90.00
#
_symmetry.space_group_name_H-M   'P 1'
#
loop_
_entity.id
_entity.type
_entity.pdbx_description
1 polymer ?
#
loop_
_entity_poly.entity_id
_entity_poly.type
_entity_poly.pdbx_seq_one_letter_code
_entity_poly.pdbx_strand_id
1 'polypeptide(L)'
;SVTAGESDRDDFQIAGVEPLKADQEVELLEESIKAMELKVDYLDEERANSLENSLTTAELESFQNHILMYAGKRFAFSFGVYQARTLLAALDYNHHNHRPVHVNIKGQVSLKRVYNKKSQRYSVHTVKETKDYGYIPELQTRILEKRLSSAGGLPKRRSIQADDPRALGPLSGISPPPTAELVQTQQRRGQDLCDT
;
A
#
# COMPACT_ATOMS: atom_id res chain seq x y z
N SER A 1 46.28 11.51 25.85
CA SER A 1 44.87 11.88 26.04
C SER A 1 44.51 12.92 24.99
N VAL A 2 43.86 12.49 23.90
CA VAL A 2 43.48 13.36 22.79
C VAL A 2 41.96 13.54 22.87
N THR A 3 41.50 14.73 23.20
CA THR A 3 40.08 15.11 23.19
C THR A 3 39.77 15.82 21.88
N ALA A 4 38.97 15.17 21.03
CA ALA A 4 38.57 15.68 19.73
C ALA A 4 37.24 16.46 19.83
N GLY A 5 37.30 17.72 19.40
CA GLY A 5 36.31 18.43 18.59
C GLY A 5 34.84 18.34 18.97
N GLU A 6 34.38 19.34 19.72
CA GLU A 6 32.98 19.76 19.77
C GLU A 6 32.67 20.47 18.44
N SER A 7 31.69 19.98 17.68
CA SER A 7 31.24 20.59 16.43
C SER A 7 29.85 21.17 16.64
N ASP A 8 29.78 22.48 16.43
CA ASP A 8 28.57 23.30 16.42
C ASP A 8 27.48 22.67 15.55
N ARG A 9 26.33 22.37 16.16
CA ARG A 9 25.07 22.15 15.44
C ARG A 9 24.24 23.39 15.64
N ASP A 10 24.19 24.23 14.60
CA ASP A 10 23.26 25.33 14.51
C ASP A 10 21.82 24.81 14.57
N ASP A 11 21.15 25.10 15.69
CA ASP A 11 19.71 24.93 15.85
C ASP A 11 18.97 25.92 14.95
N PHE A 12 18.47 25.44 13.81
CA PHE A 12 17.53 26.18 12.99
C PHE A 12 16.16 26.24 13.69
N GLN A 13 15.97 27.22 14.57
CA GLN A 13 14.67 27.58 15.12
C GLN A 13 13.91 28.45 14.10
N ILE A 14 12.87 27.91 13.48
CA ILE A 14 11.89 28.71 12.73
C ILE A 14 11.02 29.43 13.76
N ALA A 15 11.28 30.72 13.96
CA ALA A 15 10.50 31.56 14.85
C ALA A 15 9.06 31.73 14.33
N GLY A 16 8.07 31.44 15.20
CA GLY A 16 6.70 31.96 15.05
C GLY A 16 5.57 30.96 14.80
N VAL A 17 5.80 29.65 14.81
CA VAL A 17 4.70 28.66 14.71
C VAL A 17 4.50 28.03 16.08
N GLU A 18 3.47 28.47 16.82
CA GLU A 18 3.01 27.69 17.97
C GLU A 18 2.55 26.31 17.49
N PRO A 19 3.00 25.22 18.14
CA PRO A 19 2.59 23.88 17.75
C PRO A 19 1.06 23.75 17.89
N LEU A 20 0.40 23.25 16.84
CA LEU A 20 -1.00 22.89 16.93
C LEU A 20 -1.17 21.88 18.07
N LYS A 21 -2.20 22.10 18.90
CA LYS A 21 -2.54 21.14 19.95
C LYS A 21 -2.83 19.79 19.30
N ALA A 22 -2.30 18.73 19.90
CA ALA A 22 -2.36 17.36 19.37
C ALA A 22 -3.77 16.93 18.94
N ASP A 23 -4.80 17.46 19.60
CA ASP A 23 -6.21 17.16 19.33
C ASP A 23 -6.69 17.70 17.97
N GLN A 24 -6.17 18.85 17.51
CA GLN A 24 -6.51 19.43 16.20
C GLN A 24 -5.76 18.76 15.05
N GLU A 25 -4.58 18.20 15.31
CA GLU A 25 -3.81 17.44 14.31
C GLU A 25 -4.46 16.08 13.99
N VAL A 26 -5.09 15.45 14.99
CA VAL A 26 -5.87 14.22 14.83
C VAL A 26 -7.11 14.49 13.98
N GLU A 27 -7.84 15.57 14.26
CA GLU A 27 -9.05 15.95 13.53
C GLU A 27 -8.76 16.24 12.03
N LEU A 28 -7.68 16.96 11.71
CA LEU A 28 -7.27 17.25 10.33
C LEU A 28 -6.76 16.02 9.56
N LEU A 29 -6.14 15.07 10.26
CA LEU A 29 -5.72 13.79 9.68
C LEU A 29 -6.91 12.85 9.50
N GLU A 30 -7.84 12.83 10.44
CA GLU A 30 -9.11 12.11 10.33
C GLU A 30 -9.94 12.68 9.20
N GLU A 31 -10.08 13.99 9.03
CA GLU A 31 -10.74 14.62 7.87
C GLU A 31 -10.01 14.32 6.55
N SER A 32 -8.69 14.25 6.59
CA SER A 32 -7.86 13.90 5.43
C SER A 32 -7.97 12.44 5.02
N ILE A 33 -8.12 11.55 6.00
CA ILE A 33 -8.42 10.13 5.82
C ILE A 33 -9.86 10.02 5.36
N LYS A 34 -10.83 10.68 6.02
CA LYS A 34 -12.24 10.78 5.61
C LYS A 34 -12.45 11.35 4.23
N ALA A 35 -11.60 12.25 3.72
CA ALA A 35 -11.71 12.77 2.37
C ALA A 35 -11.10 11.83 1.31
N MET A 36 -10.13 11.00 1.70
CA MET A 36 -9.63 9.90 0.87
C MET A 36 -10.56 8.70 0.93
N GLU A 37 -11.07 8.35 2.11
CA GLU A 37 -12.16 7.41 2.38
C GLU A 37 -13.41 7.88 1.67
N LEU A 38 -13.83 9.15 1.70
CA LEU A 38 -14.99 9.63 0.92
C LEU A 38 -14.78 9.44 -0.58
N LYS A 39 -13.55 9.51 -1.09
CA LYS A 39 -13.25 9.21 -2.50
C LYS A 39 -13.11 7.71 -2.77
N VAL A 40 -12.73 6.93 -1.77
CA VAL A 40 -12.77 5.46 -1.78
C VAL A 40 -14.21 4.97 -1.59
N ASP A 41 -15.08 5.72 -0.92
CA ASP A 41 -16.49 5.47 -0.58
C ASP A 41 -17.40 5.90 -1.73
N TYR A 42 -17.11 7.04 -2.38
CA TYR A 42 -17.67 7.38 -3.69
C TYR A 42 -17.28 6.35 -4.75
N LEU A 43 -16.10 5.73 -4.57
CA LEU A 43 -15.68 4.57 -5.33
C LEU A 43 -16.19 3.25 -4.71
N ASP A 44 -16.72 3.21 -3.47
CA ASP A 44 -17.24 1.99 -2.80
C ASP A 44 -18.73 1.81 -2.98
N GLU A 45 -19.55 2.83 -3.21
CA GLU A 45 -20.92 2.60 -3.71
C GLU A 45 -20.88 2.04 -5.15
N GLU A 46 -19.96 2.55 -5.99
CA GLU A 46 -19.70 1.95 -7.31
C GLU A 46 -18.93 0.62 -7.21
N ARG A 47 -17.97 0.44 -6.29
CA ARG A 47 -17.26 -0.85 -6.11
C ARG A 47 -18.11 -1.91 -5.45
N ALA A 48 -18.99 -1.57 -4.49
CA ALA A 48 -19.91 -2.51 -3.87
C ALA A 48 -20.92 -2.97 -4.91
N ASN A 49 -21.47 -2.05 -5.72
CA ASN A 49 -22.28 -2.42 -6.89
C ASN A 49 -21.46 -3.16 -7.95
N SER A 50 -20.19 -2.84 -8.17
CA SER A 50 -19.32 -3.55 -9.13
C SER A 50 -18.83 -4.91 -8.62
N LEU A 51 -18.76 -5.12 -7.30
CA LEU A 51 -18.41 -6.39 -6.65
C LEU A 51 -19.64 -7.29 -6.54
N GLU A 52 -20.81 -6.75 -6.18
CA GLU A 52 -22.09 -7.47 -6.30
C GLU A 52 -22.42 -7.84 -7.75
N ASN A 53 -22.02 -7.00 -8.72
CA ASN A 53 -22.17 -7.28 -10.15
C ASN A 53 -20.92 -7.86 -10.82
N SER A 54 -19.92 -8.33 -10.06
CA SER A 54 -18.77 -9.04 -10.66
C SER A 54 -19.21 -10.44 -11.08
N LEU A 55 -19.83 -10.51 -12.25
CA LEU A 55 -20.51 -11.70 -12.82
C LEU A 55 -19.58 -12.90 -13.02
N THR A 56 -18.25 -12.76 -12.80
CA THR A 56 -17.26 -13.86 -12.85
C THR A 56 -16.08 -13.64 -11.88
N THR A 57 -15.56 -14.72 -11.28
CA THR A 57 -14.38 -14.68 -10.38
C THR A 57 -13.10 -14.17 -11.06
N ALA A 58 -13.07 -14.14 -12.40
CA ALA A 58 -11.92 -13.72 -13.19
C ALA A 58 -11.55 -12.24 -12.96
N GLU A 59 -12.52 -11.36 -12.75
CA GLU A 59 -12.25 -9.93 -12.52
C GLU A 59 -11.63 -9.70 -11.13
N LEU A 60 -12.15 -10.40 -10.13
CA LEU A 60 -11.59 -10.38 -8.77
C LEU A 60 -10.17 -10.94 -8.74
N GLU A 61 -9.92 -12.05 -9.44
CA GLU A 61 -8.58 -12.62 -9.58
C GLU A 61 -7.61 -11.65 -10.31
N SER A 62 -8.08 -10.99 -11.36
CA SER A 62 -7.31 -9.97 -12.09
C SER A 62 -6.92 -8.80 -11.18
N PHE A 63 -7.87 -8.28 -10.41
CA PHE A 63 -7.63 -7.21 -9.45
C PHE A 63 -6.65 -7.64 -8.34
N GLN A 64 -6.84 -8.83 -7.78
CA GLN A 64 -5.95 -9.38 -6.77
C GLN A 64 -4.52 -9.57 -7.29
N ASN A 65 -4.35 -10.04 -8.52
CA ASN A 65 -3.04 -10.14 -9.17
C ASN A 65 -2.37 -8.77 -9.30
N HIS A 66 -3.16 -7.73 -9.55
CA HIS A 66 -2.68 -6.37 -9.64
C HIS A 66 -2.19 -5.83 -8.28
N ILE A 67 -2.94 -6.08 -7.20
CA ILE A 67 -2.48 -5.78 -5.83
C ILE A 67 -1.15 -6.48 -5.53
N LEU A 68 -1.01 -7.75 -5.92
CA LEU A 68 0.21 -8.54 -5.66
C LEU A 68 1.46 -8.00 -6.37
N MET A 69 1.31 -7.23 -7.46
CA MET A 69 2.43 -6.54 -8.09
C MET A 69 2.97 -5.39 -7.25
N TYR A 70 2.11 -4.66 -6.55
CA TYR A 70 2.49 -3.52 -5.70
C TYR A 70 2.81 -3.96 -4.26
N ALA A 71 2.08 -4.93 -3.75
CA ALA A 71 2.13 -5.43 -2.38
C ALA A 71 2.31 -6.96 -2.37
N GLY A 72 3.47 -7.42 -2.85
CA GLY A 72 3.78 -8.85 -2.93
C GLY A 72 3.85 -9.54 -1.55
N LYS A 73 3.28 -10.75 -1.46
CA LYS A 73 3.17 -11.53 -0.19
C LYS A 73 4.50 -11.84 0.51
N ARG A 74 5.61 -11.85 -0.23
CA ARG A 74 6.94 -12.22 0.28
C ARG A 74 7.70 -11.06 0.92
N PHE A 75 7.13 -9.86 0.88
CA PHE A 75 7.76 -8.66 1.43
C PHE A 75 7.01 -8.23 2.68
N ALA A 76 7.77 -7.92 3.73
CA ALA A 76 7.22 -7.33 4.94
C ALA A 76 7.08 -5.82 4.74
N PHE A 77 5.84 -5.33 4.68
CA PHE A 77 5.53 -3.91 4.66
C PHE A 77 4.99 -3.48 6.01
N SER A 78 5.31 -2.26 6.44
CA SER A 78 4.55 -1.63 7.51
C SER A 78 3.11 -1.40 7.03
N PHE A 79 2.16 -1.38 7.96
CA PHE A 79 0.73 -1.25 7.64
C PHE A 79 0.44 -0.05 6.71
N GLY A 80 0.96 1.13 7.03
CA GLY A 80 0.75 2.32 6.20
C GLY A 80 1.36 2.23 4.79
N VAL A 81 2.50 1.52 4.64
CA VAL A 81 3.11 1.28 3.33
C VAL A 81 2.29 0.27 2.53
N TYR A 82 1.79 -0.78 3.17
CA TYR A 82 0.90 -1.75 2.55
C TYR A 82 -0.39 -1.08 2.07
N GLN A 83 -1.05 -0.30 2.93
CA GLN A 83 -2.27 0.43 2.61
C GLN A 83 -2.07 1.37 1.42
N ALA A 84 -1.03 2.21 1.44
CA ALA A 84 -0.74 3.13 0.34
C ALA A 84 -0.49 2.40 -0.99
N ARG A 85 0.20 1.25 -0.96
CA ARG A 85 0.48 0.44 -2.15
C ARG A 85 -0.78 -0.23 -2.70
N THR A 86 -1.65 -0.73 -1.83
CA THR A 86 -2.94 -1.31 -2.24
C THR A 86 -3.85 -0.25 -2.87
N LEU A 87 -3.91 0.95 -2.31
CA LEU A 87 -4.64 2.07 -2.90
C LEU A 87 -4.07 2.49 -4.25
N LEU A 88 -2.74 2.57 -4.39
CA LEU A 88 -2.10 2.88 -5.67
C LEU A 88 -2.38 1.79 -6.71
N ALA A 89 -2.37 0.52 -6.32
CA ALA A 89 -2.75 -0.59 -7.18
C ALA A 89 -4.21 -0.46 -7.64
N ALA A 90 -5.12 -0.06 -6.75
CA ALA A 90 -6.52 0.17 -7.08
C ALA A 90 -6.70 1.30 -8.11
N LEU A 91 -6.01 2.42 -7.93
CA LEU A 91 -6.01 3.52 -8.90
C LEU A 91 -5.46 3.05 -10.26
N ASP A 92 -4.32 2.36 -10.27
CA ASP A 92 -3.70 1.84 -11.51
C ASP A 92 -4.58 0.79 -12.19
N TYR A 93 -5.28 -0.07 -11.43
CA TYR A 93 -6.20 -1.05 -12.01
C TYR A 93 -7.41 -0.35 -12.65
N ASN A 94 -8.08 0.54 -11.90
CA ASN A 94 -9.27 1.23 -12.35
C ASN A 94 -8.99 2.05 -13.62
N HIS A 95 -7.84 2.75 -13.66
CA HIS A 95 -7.41 3.52 -14.81
C HIS A 95 -7.21 2.65 -16.07
N HIS A 96 -6.78 1.39 -15.91
CA HIS A 96 -6.38 0.54 -17.02
C HIS A 96 -7.33 -0.60 -17.37
N ASN A 97 -8.37 -0.85 -16.56
CA ASN A 97 -9.26 -2.00 -16.73
C ASN A 97 -9.98 -1.95 -18.10
N HIS A 98 -10.52 -0.78 -18.43
CA HIS A 98 -11.34 -0.54 -19.64
C HIS A 98 -10.56 0.02 -20.82
N ARG A 99 -9.24 -0.22 -20.86
CA ARG A 99 -8.40 0.18 -21.99
C ARG A 99 -8.95 -0.35 -23.32
N PRO A 100 -9.08 0.50 -24.35
CA PRO A 100 -9.57 0.10 -25.64
C PRO A 100 -8.60 -0.87 -26.32
N VAL A 101 -9.12 -1.58 -27.32
CA VAL A 101 -8.33 -2.50 -28.13
C VAL A 101 -7.44 -1.70 -29.07
N HIS A 102 -6.18 -2.09 -29.16
CA HIS A 102 -5.22 -1.47 -30.06
C HIS A 102 -5.61 -1.73 -31.52
N VAL A 103 -5.75 -0.65 -32.27
CA VAL A 103 -6.02 -0.67 -33.70
C VAL A 103 -4.77 -0.19 -34.44
N ASN A 104 -4.34 -0.98 -35.42
CA ASN A 104 -3.19 -0.65 -36.24
C ASN A 104 -3.51 0.49 -37.22
N ILE A 105 -2.51 1.06 -37.88
CA ILE A 105 -2.62 2.16 -38.86
C ILE A 105 -3.64 1.85 -39.98
N LYS A 106 -3.84 0.56 -40.29
CA LYS A 106 -4.81 0.09 -41.28
C LYS A 106 -6.26 0.00 -40.77
N GLY A 107 -6.56 0.46 -39.55
CA GLY A 107 -7.88 0.34 -38.94
C GLY A 107 -8.23 -1.07 -38.46
N GLN A 108 -7.25 -1.99 -38.36
CA GLN A 108 -7.47 -3.39 -37.99
C GLN A 108 -7.10 -3.66 -36.54
N VAL A 109 -7.92 -4.46 -35.85
CA VAL A 109 -7.67 -4.91 -34.47
C VAL A 109 -6.38 -5.73 -34.39
N SER A 110 -5.48 -5.35 -33.48
CA SER A 110 -4.27 -6.11 -33.22
C SER A 110 -4.56 -7.36 -32.39
N LEU A 111 -4.07 -8.50 -32.89
CA LEU A 111 -4.26 -9.82 -32.30
C LEU A 111 -2.90 -10.43 -31.92
N LYS A 112 -2.87 -11.12 -30.78
CA LYS A 112 -1.71 -11.89 -30.32
C LYS A 112 -2.08 -13.35 -30.16
N ARG A 113 -1.20 -14.23 -30.65
CA ARG A 113 -1.29 -15.68 -30.42
C ARG A 113 -0.69 -16.01 -29.06
N VAL A 114 -1.40 -16.79 -28.25
CA VAL A 114 -0.95 -17.29 -26.95
C VAL A 114 -0.98 -18.81 -26.99
N TYR A 115 0.15 -19.43 -26.65
CA TYR A 115 0.23 -20.88 -26.57
C TYR A 115 -0.09 -21.36 -25.16
N ASN A 116 -1.09 -22.23 -25.02
CA ASN A 116 -1.41 -22.86 -23.75
C ASN A 116 -0.65 -24.19 -23.63
N LYS A 117 0.33 -24.24 -22.72
CA LYS A 117 1.17 -25.43 -22.49
C LYS A 117 0.36 -26.65 -22.03
N LYS A 118 -0.72 -26.46 -21.26
CA LYS A 118 -1.52 -27.56 -20.71
C LYS A 118 -2.36 -28.23 -21.80
N SER A 119 -3.02 -27.44 -22.65
CA SER A 119 -3.86 -27.96 -23.73
C SER A 119 -3.12 -28.16 -25.05
N GLN A 120 -1.85 -27.74 -25.14
CA GLN A 120 -1.02 -27.75 -26.36
C GLN A 120 -1.67 -27.06 -27.56
N ARG A 121 -2.47 -26.02 -27.31
CA ARG A 121 -3.20 -25.29 -28.35
C ARG A 121 -2.87 -23.80 -28.33
N TYR A 122 -2.92 -23.20 -29.51
CA TYR A 122 -2.88 -21.75 -29.67
C TYR A 122 -4.28 -21.16 -29.51
N SER A 123 -4.39 -20.09 -28.73
CA SER A 123 -5.54 -19.19 -28.68
C SER A 123 -5.15 -17.82 -29.23
N VAL A 124 -6.16 -17.04 -29.61
CA VAL A 124 -5.99 -15.66 -30.08
C VAL A 124 -6.58 -14.72 -29.03
N HIS A 125 -5.84 -13.67 -28.68
CA HIS A 125 -6.27 -12.62 -27.76
C HIS A 125 -6.15 -11.26 -28.44
N THR A 126 -7.06 -10.36 -28.12
CA THR A 126 -6.97 -8.95 -28.53
C THR A 126 -5.87 -8.25 -27.74
N VAL A 127 -5.11 -7.38 -28.41
CA VAL A 127 -4.10 -6.55 -27.77
C VAL A 127 -4.77 -5.23 -27.38
N LYS A 128 -4.70 -4.86 -26.10
CA LYS A 128 -5.14 -3.54 -25.62
C LYS A 128 -4.09 -2.47 -25.92
N GLU A 129 -4.49 -1.21 -26.06
CA GLU A 129 -3.59 -0.05 -26.26
C GLU A 129 -2.52 0.04 -25.17
N THR A 130 -1.44 0.80 -25.36
CA THR A 130 -0.41 0.94 -24.32
C THR A 130 -0.97 1.54 -23.02
N LYS A 131 -0.39 1.17 -21.87
CA LYS A 131 -0.72 1.83 -20.61
C LYS A 131 -0.31 3.30 -20.68
N ASP A 132 -1.13 4.16 -20.10
CA ASP A 132 -0.82 5.58 -19.94
C ASP A 132 -0.91 5.95 -18.46
N TYR A 133 -0.08 6.89 -18.05
CA TYR A 133 0.07 7.25 -16.65
C TYR A 133 -0.29 8.72 -16.42
N GLY A 134 -1.28 9.23 -17.18
CA GLY A 134 -1.69 10.63 -17.13
C GLY A 134 -2.20 11.08 -15.75
N TYR A 135 -2.67 10.16 -14.92
CA TYR A 135 -3.13 10.42 -13.56
C TYR A 135 -1.99 10.65 -12.54
N ILE A 136 -0.74 10.25 -12.85
CA ILE A 136 0.38 10.37 -11.90
C ILE A 136 0.71 11.84 -11.60
N PRO A 137 0.86 12.74 -12.60
CA PRO A 137 1.08 14.17 -12.33
C PRO A 137 -0.01 14.80 -11.47
N GLU A 138 -1.28 14.48 -11.71
CA GLU A 138 -2.38 14.97 -10.87
C GLU A 138 -2.23 14.47 -9.43
N LEU A 139 -1.99 13.16 -9.25
CA LEU A 139 -1.78 12.56 -7.93
C LEU A 139 -0.63 13.25 -7.18
N GLN A 140 0.50 13.48 -7.86
CA GLN A 140 1.65 14.20 -7.29
C GLN A 140 1.30 15.63 -6.91
N THR A 141 0.59 16.35 -7.79
CA THR A 141 0.15 17.72 -7.54
C THR A 141 -0.72 17.80 -6.29
N ARG A 142 -1.72 16.91 -6.18
CA ARG A 142 -2.60 16.83 -4.99
C ARG A 142 -1.83 16.54 -3.72
N ILE A 143 -0.84 15.64 -3.77
CA ILE A 143 0.03 15.33 -2.63
C ILE A 143 0.81 16.58 -2.21
N LEU A 144 1.38 17.32 -3.17
CA LEU A 144 2.14 18.54 -2.92
C LEU A 144 1.25 19.67 -2.39
N GLU A 145 0.10 19.92 -3.00
CA GLU A 145 -0.87 20.93 -2.54
C GLU A 145 -1.28 20.67 -1.10
N LYS A 146 -1.68 19.43 -0.79
CA LYS A 146 -2.06 19.02 0.56
C LYS A 146 -0.90 19.17 1.55
N ARG A 147 0.32 19.00 1.07
CA ARG A 147 1.53 19.19 1.88
C ARG A 147 1.82 20.66 2.14
N LEU A 148 1.67 21.51 1.13
CA LEU A 148 1.87 22.96 1.22
C LEU A 148 0.79 23.63 2.09
N SER A 149 -0.45 23.13 2.05
CA SER A 149 -1.54 23.60 2.89
C SER A 149 -1.47 23.11 4.33
N SER A 150 -0.60 22.14 4.64
CA SER A 150 -0.42 21.61 5.99
C SER A 150 0.64 22.43 6.73
N ALA A 151 0.26 23.03 7.85
CA ALA A 151 1.10 23.96 8.62
C ALA A 151 2.31 23.32 9.35
N GLY A 152 2.63 22.04 9.10
CA GLY A 152 3.62 21.27 9.87
C GLY A 152 4.64 20.47 9.05
N GLY A 153 5.72 20.02 9.70
CA GLY A 153 6.73 19.10 9.17
C GLY A 153 6.17 17.72 8.79
N LEU A 154 6.98 16.84 8.18
CA LEU A 154 6.56 15.45 7.95
C LEU A 154 6.42 14.77 9.32
N PRO A 155 5.24 14.21 9.67
CA PRO A 155 5.07 13.60 10.97
C PRO A 155 6.03 12.41 11.11
N LYS A 156 6.89 12.46 12.13
CA LYS A 156 7.88 11.39 12.42
C LYS A 156 7.21 10.07 12.83
N ARG A 157 5.99 10.13 13.39
CA ARG A 157 5.24 8.96 13.86
C ARG A 157 3.75 9.21 13.67
N ARG A 158 3.08 8.34 12.91
CA ARG A 158 1.61 8.33 12.85
C ARG A 158 1.07 7.68 14.12
N SER A 159 0.02 8.27 14.70
CA SER A 159 -0.83 7.58 15.67
C SER A 159 -1.41 6.31 15.02
N ILE A 160 -1.51 5.24 15.81
CA ILE A 160 -2.17 4.00 15.37
C ILE A 160 -3.67 4.28 15.43
N GLN A 161 -4.36 4.14 14.29
CA GLN A 161 -5.81 4.30 14.21
C GLN A 161 -6.51 3.20 15.01
N ALA A 162 -7.71 3.47 15.53
CA ALA A 162 -8.47 2.51 16.35
C ALA A 162 -8.73 1.18 15.60
N ASP A 163 -8.98 1.27 14.29
CA ASP A 163 -9.23 0.10 13.42
C ASP A 163 -7.95 -0.51 12.82
N ASP A 164 -6.75 -0.01 13.18
CA ASP A 164 -5.50 -0.59 12.72
C ASP A 164 -5.31 -1.97 13.37
N PRO A 165 -5.08 -3.05 12.60
CA PRO A 165 -4.91 -4.39 13.15
C PRO A 165 -3.74 -4.50 14.13
N ARG A 166 -2.79 -3.56 14.11
CA ARG A 166 -1.71 -3.48 15.11
C ARG A 166 -2.21 -3.06 16.49
N ALA A 167 -3.37 -2.43 16.59
CA ALA A 167 -4.02 -2.09 17.87
C ALA A 167 -4.57 -3.32 18.60
N LEU A 168 -4.82 -4.43 17.89
CA LEU A 168 -5.36 -5.68 18.45
C LEU A 168 -4.38 -6.39 19.41
N GLY A 169 -3.10 -5.98 19.43
CA GLY A 169 -2.10 -6.57 20.32
C GLY A 169 -1.81 -8.06 20.01
N PRO A 170 -1.22 -8.79 20.97
CA PRO A 170 -0.93 -10.22 20.81
C PRO A 170 -2.21 -11.04 20.63
N LEU A 171 -2.35 -11.69 19.47
CA LEU A 171 -3.52 -12.52 19.13
C LEU A 171 -3.52 -13.90 19.81
N SER A 172 -2.49 -14.23 20.60
CA SER A 172 -2.29 -15.58 21.14
C SER A 172 -3.33 -15.99 22.18
N GLY A 173 -4.13 -15.07 22.72
CA GLY A 173 -5.10 -15.33 23.80
C GLY A 173 -4.47 -15.77 25.14
N ILE A 174 -3.24 -16.26 25.10
CA ILE A 174 -2.39 -16.63 26.23
C ILE A 174 -1.29 -15.58 26.41
N SER A 175 -1.01 -15.25 27.67
CA SER A 175 0.14 -14.41 28.01
C SER A 175 1.43 -15.12 27.59
N PRO A 176 2.39 -14.40 26.98
CA PRO A 176 3.68 -14.99 26.66
C PRO A 176 4.37 -15.49 27.96
N PRO A 177 5.02 -16.67 27.93
CA PRO A 177 5.86 -17.13 29.03
C PRO A 177 7.02 -16.15 29.27
N PRO A 178 7.61 -16.12 30.48
CA PRO A 178 8.78 -15.32 30.78
C PRO A 178 9.92 -15.56 29.79
N THR A 179 10.61 -14.50 29.39
CA THR A 179 11.71 -14.56 28.40
C THR A 179 12.79 -15.57 28.80
N ALA A 180 13.06 -15.72 30.10
CA ALA A 180 14.03 -16.68 30.63
C ALA A 180 13.64 -18.14 30.32
N GLU A 181 12.36 -18.50 30.45
CA GLU A 181 11.86 -19.85 30.16
C GLU A 181 11.91 -20.15 28.65
N LEU A 182 11.63 -19.14 27.82
CA LEU A 182 11.71 -19.27 26.37
C LEU A 182 13.16 -19.51 25.89
N VAL A 183 14.13 -18.81 26.47
CA VAL A 183 15.56 -18.99 26.15
C VAL A 183 16.03 -20.40 26.53
N GLN A 184 15.69 -20.89 27.73
CA GLN A 184 16.05 -22.25 28.16
C GLN A 184 15.44 -23.31 27.25
N THR A 185 14.17 -23.14 26.86
CA THR A 185 13.47 -24.07 25.97
C THR A 185 14.09 -24.11 24.57
N GLN A 186 14.53 -22.96 24.04
CA GLN A 186 15.20 -22.87 22.74
C GLN A 186 16.61 -23.47 22.76
N GLN A 187 17.37 -23.27 23.85
CA GLN A 187 18.70 -23.87 24.03
C GLN A 187 18.64 -25.40 24.03
N ARG A 188 17.67 -25.99 24.75
CA ARG A 188 17.46 -27.45 24.77
C ARG A 188 17.21 -28.02 23.36
N ARG A 189 16.34 -27.38 22.58
CA ARG A 189 16.06 -27.78 21.18
C ARG A 189 17.28 -27.70 20.26
N GLY A 190 18.18 -26.75 20.50
CA GLY A 190 19.43 -26.62 19.74
C GLY A 190 20.47 -27.70 20.09
N GLN A 191 20.43 -28.22 21.32
CA GLN A 191 21.30 -29.29 21.79
C GLN A 191 20.81 -30.68 21.33
N ASP A 192 19.50 -30.91 21.26
CA ASP A 192 18.95 -32.15 20.70
C ASP A 192 19.31 -32.37 19.22
N LEU A 193 19.73 -31.32 18.50
CA LEU A 193 20.17 -31.36 17.10
C LEU A 193 21.67 -31.65 16.91
N CYS A 194 22.49 -31.57 17.96
CA CYS A 194 23.92 -31.89 17.89
C CYS A 194 24.28 -33.28 18.44
N ASP A 195 23.31 -34.00 19.01
CA ASP A 195 23.49 -35.33 19.60
C ASP A 195 23.02 -36.49 18.68
N THR A 196 22.85 -36.23 17.37
CA THR A 196 22.62 -37.24 16.30
C THR A 196 23.60 -37.06 15.16
#